data_AF-A0A942C726-F1
#
_entry.id   AF-A0A942C726-F1
#
_cell.length_a   1.000
_cell.length_b   1.000
_cell.length_c   1.000
_cell.angle_alpha   90.00
_cell.angle_beta   90.00
_cell.angle_gamma   90.00
#
_symmetry.space_group_name_H-M   'P 1'
#
loop_
_entity.id
_entity.type
_entity.pdbx_description
1 polymer ?
#
loop_
_entity_poly.entity_id
_entity_poly.type
_entity_poly.pdbx_seq_one_letter_code
_entity_poly.pdbx_strand_id
1 'polypeptide(L)'
;MCDYSLMEVPSRLAEEGETLQVFAFPTGTKGLIAKASAARSFWQNVKDFFAKEPEALPCAVCIPPGAQLTLHNITPAIQQQFNVAATENVTFTQLHADAGYHRDAIRFGDGQTLTLQRLRPGQQVNVIRLSLPEDAELMSHEIETPAELFVGR
;
A
#
# COMPACT_ATOMS: atom_id res chain seq x y z
N MET A 1 -3.02 10.62 -6.65
CA MET A 1 -4.32 10.78 -5.94
C MET A 1 -4.83 9.38 -5.64
N CYS A 2 -5.02 9.03 -4.37
CA CYS A 2 -5.45 7.68 -3.98
C CYS A 2 -6.96 7.53 -4.17
N ASP A 3 -7.41 6.34 -4.57
CA ASP A 3 -8.80 6.06 -4.94
C ASP A 3 -9.79 6.30 -3.77
N TYR A 4 -9.32 6.27 -2.52
CA TYR A 4 -10.16 6.43 -1.32
C TYR A 4 -10.79 7.83 -1.18
N SER A 5 -10.14 8.87 -1.71
CA SER A 5 -10.62 10.25 -1.59
C SER A 5 -11.91 10.53 -2.39
N LEU A 6 -12.25 9.68 -3.37
CA LEU A 6 -13.48 9.82 -4.17
C LEU A 6 -14.74 9.36 -3.42
N MET A 7 -14.60 8.63 -2.32
CA MET A 7 -15.69 7.95 -1.62
C MET A 7 -15.99 8.54 -0.23
N GLU A 8 -15.57 9.80 0.03
CA GLU A 8 -15.72 10.49 1.33
C GLU A 8 -15.09 9.77 2.53
N VAL A 9 -14.23 8.77 2.29
CA VAL A 9 -13.49 8.10 3.35
C VAL A 9 -12.40 9.06 3.85
N PRO A 10 -12.33 9.39 5.15
CA PRO A 10 -11.26 10.22 5.67
C PRO A 10 -9.91 9.56 5.37
N SER A 11 -8.97 10.31 4.81
CA SER A 11 -7.67 9.78 4.39
C SER A 11 -6.52 10.64 4.87
N ARG A 12 -5.41 10.01 5.26
CA ARG A 12 -4.13 10.68 5.54
C ARG A 12 -2.96 9.93 4.92
N LEU A 13 -1.78 10.55 4.88
CA LEU A 13 -0.55 9.86 4.46
C LEU A 13 -0.05 8.92 5.58
N ALA A 14 0.61 7.84 5.18
CA ALA A 14 1.37 6.96 6.07
C ALA A 14 2.55 7.70 6.72
N GLU A 15 2.95 7.21 7.90
CA GLU A 15 4.17 7.63 8.58
C GLU A 15 5.22 6.49 8.57
N GLU A 16 6.50 6.84 8.58
CA GLU A 16 7.57 5.84 8.68
C GLU A 16 7.57 5.15 10.05
N GLY A 17 7.79 3.84 10.07
CA GLY A 17 7.68 3.01 11.28
C GLY A 17 6.24 2.71 11.69
N GLU A 18 5.24 3.22 10.96
CA GLU A 18 3.84 2.99 11.28
C GLU A 18 3.43 1.53 11.04
N THR A 19 2.60 0.99 11.93
CA THR A 19 1.94 -0.30 11.74
C THR A 19 0.52 -0.10 11.23
N LEU A 20 0.25 -0.64 10.05
CA LEU A 20 -1.02 -0.59 9.36
C LEU A 20 -1.68 -1.97 9.34
N GLN A 21 -2.97 -1.97 9.02
CA GLN A 21 -3.77 -3.17 8.84
C GLN A 21 -4.61 -3.05 7.57
N VAL A 22 -4.72 -4.14 6.81
CA VAL A 22 -5.64 -4.25 5.68
C VAL A 22 -7.07 -4.24 6.21
N PHE A 23 -7.90 -3.34 5.70
CA PHE A 23 -9.30 -3.20 6.07
C PHE A 23 -10.18 -3.28 4.84
N ALA A 24 -11.29 -4.03 4.94
CA ALA A 24 -12.32 -4.06 3.91
C ALA A 24 -13.33 -2.95 4.22
N PHE A 25 -13.33 -1.91 3.41
CA PHE A 25 -14.29 -0.82 3.53
C PHE A 25 -15.69 -1.27 3.09
N PRO A 26 -16.76 -0.68 3.65
CA PRO A 26 -18.14 -0.96 3.22
C PRO A 26 -18.40 -0.69 1.73
N THR A 27 -17.53 0.08 1.08
CA THR A 27 -17.51 0.34 -0.37
C THR A 27 -17.14 -0.88 -1.21
N GLY A 28 -16.76 -2.01 -0.59
CA GLY A 28 -16.32 -3.23 -1.27
C GLY A 28 -14.83 -3.23 -1.62
N THR A 29 -14.10 -2.16 -1.33
CA THR A 29 -12.67 -2.05 -1.58
C THR A 29 -11.87 -2.35 -0.33
N LYS A 30 -10.71 -2.97 -0.49
CA LYS A 30 -9.71 -3.11 0.58
C LYS A 30 -8.72 -1.98 0.49
N GLY A 31 -8.40 -1.40 1.64
CA GLY A 31 -7.32 -0.43 1.79
C GLY A 31 -6.57 -0.65 3.09
N LEU A 32 -5.78 0.33 3.49
CA LEU A 32 -4.98 0.29 4.71
C LEU A 32 -5.52 1.28 5.72
N ILE A 33 -5.53 0.88 6.99
CA ILE A 33 -5.86 1.74 8.13
C ILE A 33 -4.75 1.65 9.15
N ALA A 34 -4.62 2.69 9.98
CA ALA A 34 -3.73 2.65 11.12
C ALA A 34 -4.15 1.54 12.08
N LYS A 35 -3.23 0.64 12.44
CA LYS A 35 -3.48 -0.27 13.56
C LYS A 35 -3.39 0.57 14.81
N ALA A 36 -4.49 0.69 15.57
CA ALA A 36 -4.50 1.46 16.82
C ALA A 36 -3.29 1.03 17.67
N SER A 37 -2.31 1.92 17.82
CA SER A 37 -1.14 1.62 18.61
C SER A 37 -1.61 1.37 20.04
N ALA A 38 -1.08 0.33 20.68
CA ALA A 38 -1.44 -0.02 22.05
C ALA A 38 -1.06 1.07 23.07
N ALA A 39 -0.47 2.18 22.65
CA ALA A 39 -0.24 3.38 23.45
C ALA A 39 -1.48 4.30 23.47
N ARG A 40 -2.67 3.74 23.73
CA ARG A 40 -3.81 4.57 24.13
C ARG A 40 -3.56 5.00 25.57
N SER A 41 -3.18 6.27 25.75
CA SER A 41 -2.99 6.89 27.05
C SER A 41 -4.27 6.72 27.89
N PHE A 42 -4.12 6.43 29.20
CA PHE A 42 -5.24 6.25 30.15
C PHE A 42 -6.28 7.38 30.08
N TRP A 43 -5.84 8.60 29.76
CA TRP A 43 -6.66 9.79 29.55
C TRP A 43 -7.57 9.74 28.31
N GLN A 44 -7.18 9.00 27.26
CA GLN A 44 -7.97 8.84 26.04
C GLN A 44 -9.21 7.96 26.31
N ASN A 45 -9.06 6.88 27.09
CA ASN A 45 -10.18 6.02 27.47
C ASN A 45 -11.25 6.75 28.29
N VAL A 46 -10.86 7.71 29.14
CA VAL A 46 -11.80 8.54 29.91
C VAL A 46 -12.57 9.48 28.98
N LYS A 47 -11.89 10.08 27.99
CA LYS A 47 -12.56 10.92 26.98
C LYS A 47 -13.51 10.11 26.10
N ASP A 48 -13.11 8.92 25.67
CA ASP A 48 -13.94 8.04 24.85
C ASP A 48 -15.22 7.58 25.59
N PHE A 49 -15.19 7.52 26.92
CA PHE A 49 -16.37 7.20 27.72
C PHE A 49 -17.42 8.32 27.73
N PHE A 50 -16.99 9.58 27.56
CA PHE A 50 -17.89 10.74 27.44
C PHE A 50 -18.22 11.09 25.99
N ALA A 51 -17.34 10.79 25.05
CA ALA A 51 -17.50 11.02 23.62
C ALA A 51 -18.09 9.78 22.93
N LYS A 52 -19.30 9.39 23.33
CA LYS A 52 -20.08 8.43 22.55
C LYS A 52 -20.72 9.16 21.36
N GLU A 53 -19.91 9.43 20.35
CA GLU A 53 -20.33 9.93 19.04
C GLU A 53 -19.96 8.89 17.95
N PRO A 54 -20.69 8.90 16.82
CA PRO A 54 -21.11 7.69 16.11
C PRO A 54 -19.97 6.99 15.39
N GLU A 55 -20.27 5.78 14.95
CA GLU A 55 -19.45 4.84 14.19
C GLU A 55 -18.81 5.46 12.92
N ALA A 56 -17.85 6.36 13.09
CA ALA A 56 -17.12 6.98 12.00
C ALA A 56 -16.28 5.91 11.29
N LEU A 57 -16.31 5.94 9.95
CA LEU A 57 -15.48 5.05 9.14
C LEU A 57 -13.99 5.23 9.53
N PRO A 58 -13.21 4.13 9.60
CA PRO A 58 -11.81 4.23 9.95
C PRO A 58 -11.07 5.07 8.91
N CYS A 59 -10.13 5.90 9.38
CA CYS A 59 -9.30 6.74 8.52
C CYS A 59 -8.38 5.86 7.65
N ALA A 60 -8.54 5.97 6.34
CA ALA A 60 -7.69 5.32 5.36
C ALA A 60 -6.29 5.93 5.38
N VAL A 61 -5.28 5.08 5.20
CA VAL A 61 -3.89 5.47 5.11
C VAL A 61 -3.39 5.28 3.69
N CYS A 62 -3.03 6.40 3.07
CA CYS A 62 -2.47 6.47 1.73
C CYS A 62 -0.95 6.24 1.78
N ILE A 63 -0.45 5.39 0.88
CA ILE A 63 0.98 5.10 0.75
C ILE A 63 1.46 5.59 -0.62
N PRO A 64 2.56 6.35 -0.71
CA PRO A 64 3.11 6.76 -1.99
C PRO A 64 3.76 5.58 -2.73
N PRO A 65 3.67 5.52 -4.08
CA PRO A 65 4.45 4.58 -4.88
C PRO A 65 5.95 4.65 -4.54
N GLY A 66 6.62 3.50 -4.53
CA GLY A 66 8.02 3.36 -4.15
C GLY A 66 8.25 3.08 -2.66
N ALA A 67 7.28 3.36 -1.79
CA ALA A 67 7.41 3.10 -0.36
C ALA A 67 7.76 1.63 -0.07
N GLN A 68 8.68 1.43 0.87
CA GLN A 68 9.13 0.11 1.31
C GLN A 68 8.30 -0.34 2.51
N LEU A 69 7.72 -1.52 2.42
CA LEU A 69 6.81 -2.08 3.41
C LEU A 69 7.26 -3.48 3.81
N THR A 70 6.94 -3.90 5.04
CA THR A 70 6.98 -5.31 5.42
C THR A 70 5.56 -5.83 5.49
N LEU A 71 5.23 -6.82 4.66
CA LEU A 71 3.96 -7.52 4.69
C LEU A 71 4.06 -8.74 5.59
N HIS A 72 3.16 -8.87 6.55
CA HIS A 72 3.12 -10.00 7.48
C HIS A 72 1.97 -10.94 7.17
N ASN A 73 2.04 -12.17 7.69
CA ASN A 73 0.96 -13.16 7.63
C ASN A 73 0.45 -13.41 6.20
N ILE A 74 1.36 -13.46 5.23
CA ILE A 74 1.04 -13.78 3.83
C ILE A 74 0.43 -15.18 3.78
N THR A 75 -0.68 -15.34 3.06
CA THR A 75 -1.43 -16.61 3.06
C THR A 75 -0.64 -17.70 2.32
N PRO A 76 -0.78 -18.99 2.70
CA PRO A 76 -0.09 -20.08 2.02
C PRO A 76 -0.31 -20.12 0.50
N ALA A 77 -1.51 -19.75 0.02
CA ALA A 77 -1.81 -19.68 -1.41
C ALA A 77 -0.96 -18.62 -2.14
N ILE A 78 -0.75 -17.46 -1.52
CA ILE A 78 0.11 -16.40 -2.07
C ILE A 78 1.58 -16.82 -1.94
N GLN A 79 1.98 -17.40 -0.81
CA GLN A 79 3.33 -17.92 -0.61
C GLN A 79 3.73 -18.91 -1.71
N GLN A 80 2.85 -19.87 -2.02
CA GLN A 80 3.08 -20.86 -3.08
C GLN A 80 3.06 -20.22 -4.47
N GLN A 81 2.13 -19.30 -4.74
CA GLN A 81 2.01 -18.68 -6.06
C GLN A 81 3.20 -17.78 -6.42
N PHE A 82 3.69 -17.01 -5.45
CA PHE A 82 4.75 -16.02 -5.67
C PHE A 82 6.11 -16.51 -5.14
N ASN A 83 6.18 -17.73 -4.60
CA ASN A 83 7.38 -18.29 -3.98
C ASN A 83 7.99 -17.37 -2.90
N VAL A 84 7.13 -16.89 -2.00
CA VAL A 84 7.48 -15.96 -0.93
C VAL A 84 7.25 -16.56 0.45
N ALA A 85 7.94 -16.04 1.46
CA ALA A 85 7.75 -16.43 2.86
C ALA A 85 6.46 -15.83 3.46
N ALA A 86 6.16 -16.22 4.71
CA ALA A 86 5.02 -15.67 5.46
C ALA A 86 5.16 -14.18 5.77
N THR A 87 6.39 -13.66 5.76
CA THR A 87 6.71 -12.24 5.95
C THR A 87 7.72 -11.82 4.89
N GLU A 88 7.41 -10.75 4.16
CA GLU A 88 8.26 -10.26 3.07
C GLU A 88 8.41 -8.75 3.08
N ASN A 89 9.55 -8.29 2.59
CA ASN A 89 9.75 -6.89 2.23
C ASN A 89 9.26 -6.65 0.80
N VAL A 90 8.42 -5.65 0.63
CA VAL A 90 7.75 -5.33 -0.63
C VAL A 90 7.80 -3.84 -0.90
N THR A 91 7.70 -3.47 -2.17
CA THR A 91 7.57 -2.07 -2.60
C THR A 91 6.11 -1.79 -2.94
N PHE A 92 5.54 -0.72 -2.39
CA PHE A 92 4.23 -0.23 -2.80
C PHE A 92 4.29 0.34 -4.23
N THR A 93 3.33 -0.01 -5.08
CA THR A 93 3.26 0.46 -6.46
C THR A 93 1.82 0.70 -6.90
N GLN A 94 1.63 1.37 -8.03
CA GLN A 94 0.34 1.56 -8.65
C GLN A 94 0.35 0.97 -10.06
N LEU A 95 -0.65 0.16 -10.37
CA LEU A 95 -0.86 -0.39 -11.70
C LEU A 95 -1.48 0.68 -12.63
N HIS A 96 -1.17 0.63 -13.93
CA HIS A 96 -1.59 1.64 -14.91
C HIS A 96 -3.12 1.80 -15.01
N ALA A 97 -3.54 3.00 -15.42
CA ALA A 97 -4.90 3.53 -15.34
C ALA A 97 -5.97 2.85 -16.22
N ASP A 98 -5.61 1.91 -17.09
CA ASP A 98 -6.52 1.34 -18.11
C ASP A 98 -7.32 0.12 -17.62
N ALA A 99 -7.16 -0.29 -16.35
CA ALA A 99 -7.85 -1.44 -15.79
C ALA A 99 -8.84 -1.03 -14.70
N GLY A 100 -9.92 -0.35 -15.09
CA GLY A 100 -11.24 -0.41 -14.46
C GLY A 100 -11.38 -0.08 -12.98
N TYR A 101 -10.83 -0.88 -12.05
CA TYR A 101 -11.01 -0.71 -10.61
C TYR A 101 -9.80 -1.28 -9.86
N HIS A 102 -9.26 -0.47 -8.93
CA HIS A 102 -8.16 -0.75 -7.98
C HIS A 102 -6.73 -0.68 -8.55
N ARG A 103 -6.06 0.45 -8.30
CA ARG A 103 -4.69 0.71 -8.75
C ARG A 103 -3.62 0.23 -7.79
N ASP A 104 -3.94 0.20 -6.50
CA ASP A 104 -2.94 -0.07 -5.46
C ASP A 104 -2.48 -1.53 -5.47
N ALA A 105 -1.17 -1.72 -5.54
CA ALA A 105 -0.51 -3.02 -5.52
C ALA A 105 0.78 -3.00 -4.69
N ILE A 106 1.26 -4.19 -4.35
CA ILE A 106 2.60 -4.42 -3.83
C ILE A 106 3.42 -5.15 -4.88
N ARG A 107 4.72 -4.88 -4.92
CA ARG A 107 5.71 -5.56 -5.74
C ARG A 107 6.69 -6.30 -4.84
N PHE A 108 6.85 -7.59 -5.07
CA PHE A 108 7.82 -8.43 -4.37
C PHE A 108 9.23 -8.21 -4.91
N GLY A 109 10.24 -8.73 -4.21
CA GLY A 109 11.65 -8.57 -4.58
C GLY A 109 12.03 -9.17 -5.95
N ASP A 110 11.23 -10.11 -6.45
CA ASP A 110 11.38 -10.73 -7.77
C ASP A 110 10.68 -9.94 -8.90
N GLY A 111 10.06 -8.80 -8.58
CA GLY A 111 9.36 -7.93 -9.52
C GLY A 111 7.89 -8.31 -9.76
N GLN A 112 7.40 -9.43 -9.25
CA GLN A 112 5.99 -9.80 -9.37
C GLN A 112 5.09 -8.87 -8.55
N THR A 113 3.88 -8.61 -9.04
CA THR A 113 2.93 -7.69 -8.39
C THR A 113 1.66 -8.38 -7.90
N LEU A 114 1.15 -7.91 -6.76
CA LEU A 114 -0.08 -8.38 -6.14
C LEU A 114 -0.95 -7.18 -5.77
N THR A 115 -2.20 -7.15 -6.23
CA THR A 115 -3.13 -6.07 -5.87
C THR A 115 -3.52 -6.13 -4.39
N LEU A 116 -3.72 -4.97 -3.77
CA LEU A 116 -4.17 -4.89 -2.37
C LEU A 116 -5.50 -5.61 -2.14
N GLN A 117 -6.33 -5.72 -3.18
CA GLN A 117 -7.62 -6.41 -3.12
C GLN A 117 -7.50 -7.92 -2.87
N ARG A 118 -6.33 -8.51 -3.15
CA ARG A 118 -6.06 -9.93 -2.89
C ARG A 118 -5.53 -10.20 -1.49
N LEU A 119 -5.19 -9.16 -0.73
CA LEU A 119 -4.78 -9.29 0.67
C LEU A 119 -5.99 -9.59 1.56
N ARG A 120 -5.75 -10.26 2.68
CA ARG A 120 -6.82 -10.57 3.64
C ARG A 120 -7.07 -9.37 4.56
N PRO A 121 -8.33 -9.01 4.83
CA PRO A 121 -8.64 -8.09 5.92
C PRO A 121 -8.03 -8.59 7.23
N GLY A 122 -7.48 -7.67 8.02
CA GLY A 122 -6.77 -7.98 9.24
C GLY A 122 -5.26 -8.19 9.07
N GLN A 123 -4.77 -8.34 7.83
CA GLN A 123 -3.35 -8.56 7.55
C GLN A 123 -2.51 -7.33 7.93
N GLN A 124 -1.38 -7.55 8.58
CA GLN A 124 -0.53 -6.47 9.10
C GLN A 124 0.51 -6.04 8.06
N VAL A 125 0.72 -4.74 7.96
CA VAL A 125 1.70 -4.09 7.07
C VAL A 125 2.49 -3.10 7.91
N ASN A 126 3.82 -3.15 7.88
CA ASN A 126 4.66 -2.13 8.52
C ASN A 126 5.25 -1.23 7.46
N VAL A 127 5.22 0.09 7.69
CA VAL A 127 5.86 1.07 6.81
C VAL A 127 7.32 1.19 7.20
N ILE A 128 8.24 0.79 6.32
CA ILE A 128 9.69 0.86 6.58
C ILE A 128 10.20 2.26 6.19
N ARG A 129 9.89 2.67 4.97
CA ARG A 129 10.33 3.96 4.41
C ARG A 129 9.30 4.45 3.40
N LEU A 130 9.05 5.76 3.37
CA LEU A 130 8.28 6.39 2.32
C LEU A 130 9.25 6.86 1.22
N SER A 131 9.00 6.49 -0.03
CA SER A 131 9.69 7.13 -1.15
C SER A 131 8.98 8.44 -1.45
N LEU A 132 9.65 9.55 -1.15
CA LEU A 132 9.19 10.87 -1.57
C LEU A 132 9.59 11.08 -3.05
N PRO A 133 8.87 11.94 -3.80
CA PRO A 133 8.98 12.03 -5.26
C PRO A 133 10.37 12.35 -5.83
N GLU A 134 11.36 12.70 -5.01
CA GLU A 134 12.72 13.02 -5.47
C GLU A 134 13.49 11.79 -6.01
N ASP A 135 13.08 10.57 -5.67
CA ASP A 135 13.73 9.33 -6.15
C ASP A 135 13.11 8.77 -7.47
N ALA A 136 12.00 9.34 -7.94
CA ALA A 136 11.25 8.80 -9.09
C ALA A 136 11.74 9.29 -10.46
N GLU A 137 12.53 10.36 -10.51
CA GLU A 137 12.99 10.96 -11.78
C GLU A 137 14.26 10.29 -12.36
N LEU A 138 14.93 9.40 -11.61
CA LEU A 138 16.17 8.76 -12.06
C LEU A 138 15.99 7.42 -12.79
N MET A 139 14.75 6.91 -12.94
CA MET A 139 14.50 5.60 -13.56
C MET A 139 13.91 5.67 -14.99
N SER A 140 13.84 6.86 -15.61
CA SER A 140 13.27 7.03 -16.96
C SER A 140 14.30 7.20 -18.09
N HIS A 141 15.61 7.14 -17.81
CA HIS A 141 16.65 7.35 -18.83
C HIS A 141 17.67 6.21 -18.87
N GLU A 142 17.23 5.01 -19.23
CA GLU A 142 18.12 4.00 -19.85
C GLU A 142 17.27 3.06 -20.74
N ILE A 143 17.03 3.50 -21.97
CA ILE A 143 16.82 2.57 -23.08
C ILE A 143 18.03 2.74 -23.99
N GLU A 144 18.89 1.72 -23.97
CA GLU A 144 20.02 1.49 -24.85
C GLU A 144 19.66 1.66 -26.33
N THR A 145 20.57 2.31 -27.05
CA THR A 145 20.70 2.23 -28.50
C THR A 145 20.98 0.80 -28.96
N PRO A 146 20.58 0.45 -30.20
CA PRO A 146 21.50 -0.32 -31.03
C PRO A 146 21.88 0.43 -32.29
N ALA A 147 23.17 0.35 -32.57
CA ALA A 147 23.85 0.84 -33.75
C ALA A 147 23.49 0.04 -35.02
N GLU A 148 23.47 0.79 -36.11
CA GLU A 148 24.08 0.48 -37.41
C GLU A 148 23.38 -0.33 -38.53
N LEU A 149 23.45 0.32 -39.72
CA LEU A 149 23.70 -0.18 -41.08
C LEU A 149 22.55 -0.84 -41.89
N PHE A 150 22.14 -0.21 -43.00
CA PHE A 150 22.58 -0.54 -44.39
C PHE A 150 21.84 0.29 -45.48
N VAL A 151 22.63 1.04 -46.26
CA VAL A 151 22.70 1.21 -47.74
C VAL A 151 21.47 1.62 -48.57
N GLY A 152 21.65 2.65 -49.40
CA GLY A 152 20.90 2.80 -50.65
C GLY A 152 21.13 4.07 -51.48
N ARG A 153 22.25 4.11 -52.21
CA ARG A 153 22.53 4.76 -53.52
C ARG A 153 22.13 6.21 -53.81
#